data_AF-A0A821Q9K1-F1
#
_entry.id   AF-A0A821Q9K1-F1
#
_cell.length_a   1.000
_cell.length_b   1.000
_cell.length_c   1.000
_cell.angle_alpha   90.00
_cell.angle_beta   90.00
_cell.angle_gamma   90.00
#
_symmetry.space_group_name_H-M   'P 1'
#
loop_
_entity.id
_entity.type
_entity.pdbx_description
1 polymer ?
#
loop_
_entity_poly.entity_id
_entity_poly.type
_entity_poly.pdbx_seq_one_letter_code
_entity_poly.pdbx_strand_id
1 'polypeptide(L)'
;MNLEKRLFQVVCIFLTAALGLPESLIPVQLLWVNLVTDGLPATALGFNPPDLDIMERPPRNGKESLITPWLFFRYMAIGSYVGFAVVWSATWWSMHASNGPKLSYWHLQNHFKCRGGGKDWENINCSVFEDPHPMTMALSVLVTIEMLNALNSLSENQSLLKMPPWKNKYLLYAIALSMSLHMMILYIPMFNTVFQICPLSLEEWLAVIKISLPVILLDELLKFIARRYIDRGLKSDQTFHGMISSFSTTLLKSNLASVDKIYGHETAHIE
;
A
#
# COMPACT_ATOMS: atom_id res chain seq x y z
N MET A 1 2.24 -6.41 1.90
CA MET A 1 1.62 -5.90 3.15
C MET A 1 2.61 -5.33 4.16
N ASN A 2 3.50 -6.11 4.81
CA ASN A 2 4.40 -5.53 5.84
C ASN A 2 5.39 -4.46 5.32
N LEU A 3 5.83 -4.55 4.06
CA LEU A 3 6.72 -3.55 3.46
C LEU A 3 6.01 -2.22 3.19
N GLU A 4 4.81 -2.30 2.64
CA GLU A 4 3.94 -1.15 2.36
C GLU A 4 3.65 -0.35 3.63
N LYS A 5 3.38 -1.06 4.72
CA LYS A 5 3.08 -0.46 6.02
C LYS A 5 4.24 0.34 6.60
N ARG A 6 5.43 -0.25 6.55
CA ARG A 6 6.65 0.43 6.97
C ARG A 6 6.92 1.66 6.11
N LEU A 7 6.65 1.57 4.81
CA LEU A 7 6.87 2.69 3.92
C LEU A 7 5.91 3.85 4.19
N PHE A 8 4.59 3.61 4.31
CA PHE A 8 3.67 4.71 4.60
C PHE A 8 4.02 5.37 5.93
N GLN A 9 4.41 4.59 6.95
CA GLN A 9 4.76 5.14 8.25
C GLN A 9 5.95 6.10 8.14
N VAL A 10 6.98 5.70 7.39
CA VAL A 10 8.13 6.56 7.09
C VAL A 10 7.71 7.80 6.31
N VAL A 11 6.87 7.66 5.28
CA VAL A 11 6.40 8.80 4.48
C VAL A 11 5.56 9.77 5.33
N CYS A 12 4.66 9.26 6.17
CA CYS A 12 3.82 10.07 7.05
C CYS A 12 4.66 10.89 8.04
N ILE A 13 5.62 10.25 8.70
CA ILE A 13 6.54 10.93 9.63
C ILE A 13 7.39 11.95 8.88
N PHE A 14 7.94 11.58 7.73
CA PHE A 14 8.75 12.47 6.89
C PHE A 14 7.97 13.70 6.43
N LEU A 15 6.74 13.53 5.92
CA LEU A 15 5.90 14.64 5.47
C LEU A 15 5.49 15.55 6.64
N THR A 16 5.12 14.98 7.77
CA THR A 16 4.74 15.75 8.98
C THR A 16 5.92 16.61 9.46
N ALA A 17 7.11 16.01 9.54
CA ALA A 17 8.33 16.71 9.95
C ALA A 17 8.78 17.76 8.92
N ALA A 18 8.75 17.43 7.63
CA ALA A 18 9.15 18.35 6.55
C ALA A 18 8.22 19.58 6.45
N LEU A 19 6.93 19.40 6.71
CA LEU A 19 5.94 20.48 6.69
C LEU A 19 5.80 21.20 8.05
N GLY A 20 6.45 20.72 9.12
CA GLY A 20 6.36 21.29 10.47
C GLY A 20 4.97 21.16 11.11
N LEU A 21 4.20 20.16 10.69
CA LEU A 21 2.85 19.92 11.17
C LEU A 21 2.87 19.18 12.52
N PRO A 22 1.84 19.33 13.36
CA PRO A 22 1.71 18.52 14.57
C PRO A 22 1.59 17.04 14.22
N GLU A 23 2.08 16.17 15.12
CA GLU A 23 2.07 14.72 14.91
C GLU A 23 0.65 14.22 14.67
N SER A 24 0.43 13.58 13.53
CA SER A 24 -0.91 13.11 13.13
C SER A 24 -1.29 11.77 13.75
N LEU A 25 -0.31 10.97 14.21
CA LEU A 25 -0.56 9.62 14.74
C LEU A 25 0.38 9.32 15.92
N ILE A 26 -0.19 8.80 17.01
CA ILE A 26 0.55 8.40 18.20
C ILE A 26 1.00 6.92 18.06
N PRO A 27 2.16 6.51 18.59
CA PRO A 27 2.62 5.12 18.53
C PRO A 27 1.61 4.07 19.01
N VAL A 28 0.81 4.40 20.03
CA VAL A 28 -0.23 3.50 20.59
C VAL A 28 -1.32 3.20 19.56
N GLN A 29 -1.72 4.21 18.76
CA GLN A 29 -2.69 4.05 17.67
C GLN A 29 -2.12 3.13 16.57
N LEU A 30 -0.87 3.36 16.18
CA LEU A 30 -0.19 2.53 15.17
C LEU A 30 -0.01 1.07 15.63
N LEU A 31 0.24 0.83 16.92
CA LEU A 31 0.31 -0.51 17.47
C LEU A 31 -1.03 -1.23 17.32
N TRP A 32 -2.13 -0.56 17.67
CA TRP A 32 -3.48 -1.12 17.51
C TRP A 32 -3.80 -1.45 16.05
N VAL A 33 -3.47 -0.56 15.12
CA VAL A 33 -3.71 -0.77 13.69
C VAL A 33 -2.96 -2.02 13.20
N ASN A 34 -1.65 -2.06 13.44
CA ASN A 34 -0.81 -3.15 12.94
C ASN A 34 -1.13 -4.52 13.58
N LEU A 35 -1.59 -4.53 14.83
CA LEU A 35 -1.85 -5.78 15.55
C LEU A 35 -3.28 -6.28 15.34
N VAL A 36 -4.27 -5.40 15.52
CA VAL A 36 -5.68 -5.79 15.62
C VAL A 36 -6.40 -5.59 14.31
N THR A 37 -6.49 -4.34 13.82
CA THR A 37 -7.31 -4.06 12.62
C THR A 37 -6.78 -4.75 11.39
N ASP A 38 -5.46 -4.88 11.29
CA ASP A 38 -4.79 -5.49 10.15
C ASP A 38 -4.54 -7.00 10.31
N GLY A 39 -4.48 -7.48 11.55
CA GLY A 39 -4.29 -8.89 11.83
C GLY A 39 -5.45 -9.73 11.28
N LEU A 40 -6.69 -9.23 11.42
CA LEU A 40 -7.89 -9.97 10.99
C LEU A 40 -7.93 -10.17 9.47
N PRO A 41 -7.81 -9.13 8.61
CA PRO A 41 -7.78 -9.33 7.16
C PRO A 41 -6.55 -10.12 6.71
N ALA A 42 -5.40 -9.96 7.37
CA ALA A 42 -4.20 -10.74 7.06
C ALA A 42 -4.43 -12.25 7.20
N THR A 43 -5.06 -12.66 8.30
CA THR A 43 -5.43 -14.07 8.51
C THR A 43 -6.49 -14.52 7.50
N ALA A 44 -7.45 -13.66 7.16
CA ALA A 44 -8.50 -13.97 6.20
C ALA A 44 -7.99 -14.15 4.75
N LEU A 45 -6.94 -13.43 4.37
CA LEU A 45 -6.26 -13.60 3.07
C LEU A 45 -5.61 -14.99 2.94
N GLY A 46 -5.30 -15.66 4.05
CA GLY A 46 -4.85 -17.05 4.06
C GLY A 46 -5.91 -18.05 3.58
N PHE A 47 -7.19 -17.66 3.58
CA PHE A 47 -8.32 -18.46 3.10
C PHE A 47 -8.79 -18.05 1.68
N ASN A 48 -7.94 -17.34 0.92
CA ASN A 48 -8.27 -16.95 -0.45
C ASN A 48 -8.43 -18.16 -1.37
N PRO A 49 -9.44 -18.17 -2.27
CA PRO A 49 -9.51 -19.18 -3.32
C PRO A 49 -8.30 -19.07 -4.26
N PRO A 50 -7.86 -20.17 -4.89
CA PRO A 50 -6.77 -20.14 -5.84
C PRO A 50 -7.12 -19.29 -7.07
N ASP A 51 -6.11 -18.63 -7.65
CA ASP A 51 -6.25 -17.90 -8.92
C ASP A 51 -6.73 -18.86 -10.03
N LEU A 52 -7.63 -18.38 -10.90
CA LEU A 52 -8.18 -19.16 -12.01
C LEU A 52 -7.11 -19.70 -12.96
N ASP A 53 -6.05 -18.93 -13.18
CA ASP A 53 -4.99 -19.21 -14.15
C ASP A 53 -3.78 -19.91 -13.48
N ILE A 54 -3.93 -20.47 -12.27
CA ILE A 54 -2.78 -21.01 -11.51
C ILE A 54 -2.16 -22.23 -12.19
N MET A 55 -2.99 -23.09 -12.79
CA MET A 55 -2.54 -24.32 -13.46
C MET A 55 -1.96 -24.09 -14.86
N GLU A 56 -2.21 -22.91 -15.45
CA GLU A 56 -1.66 -22.52 -16.75
C GLU A 56 -0.25 -21.92 -16.65
N ARG A 57 0.18 -21.58 -15.42
CA ARG A 57 1.48 -20.98 -15.15
C ARG A 57 2.54 -22.07 -14.90
N PRO A 58 3.77 -21.91 -15.41
CA PRO A 58 4.85 -22.84 -15.11
C PRO A 58 5.20 -22.80 -13.61
N PRO A 59 5.76 -23.88 -13.04
CA PRO A 59 6.21 -23.90 -11.65
C PRO A 59 7.17 -22.74 -11.34
N ARG A 60 6.94 -22.05 -10.22
CA ARG A 60 7.78 -20.92 -9.78
C ARG A 60 9.24 -21.37 -9.58
N ASN A 61 10.19 -20.59 -10.11
CA ASN A 61 11.61 -20.86 -9.92
C ASN A 61 12.03 -20.45 -8.50
N GLY A 62 12.75 -21.31 -7.77
CA GLY A 62 13.23 -21.03 -6.40
C GLY A 62 14.22 -19.87 -6.31
N LYS A 63 14.79 -19.40 -7.42
CA LYS A 63 15.70 -18.24 -7.49
C LYS A 63 14.99 -16.91 -7.77
N GLU A 64 13.68 -16.90 -8.03
CA GLU A 64 12.91 -15.67 -8.25
C GLU A 64 12.66 -14.93 -6.93
N SER A 65 13.03 -13.66 -6.88
CA SER A 65 12.78 -12.82 -5.72
C SER A 65 11.28 -12.74 -5.40
N LEU A 66 10.94 -12.71 -4.11
CA LEU A 66 9.58 -12.47 -3.64
C LEU A 66 9.07 -11.08 -4.02
N ILE A 67 9.98 -10.12 -4.19
CA ILE A 67 9.68 -8.74 -4.56
C ILE A 67 10.32 -8.48 -5.93
N THR A 68 9.49 -8.36 -6.97
CA THR A 68 9.94 -7.89 -8.28
C THR A 68 10.08 -6.36 -8.26
N PRO A 69 10.94 -5.77 -9.11
CA PRO A 69 11.10 -4.31 -9.17
C PRO A 69 9.77 -3.57 -9.42
N TRP A 70 8.87 -4.19 -10.19
CA TRP A 70 7.53 -3.65 -10.42
C TRP A 70 6.66 -3.69 -9.17
N LEU A 71 6.63 -4.83 -8.47
CA LEU A 71 5.88 -4.98 -7.23
C LEU A 71 6.38 -4.00 -6.16
N PHE A 72 7.70 -3.76 -6.11
CA PHE A 72 8.29 -2.73 -5.26
C PHE A 72 7.77 -1.33 -5.61
N PHE A 73 7.79 -0.94 -6.89
CA PHE A 73 7.27 0.37 -7.33
C PHE A 73 5.78 0.54 -6.99
N ARG A 74 4.97 -0.52 -7.17
CA ARG A 74 3.55 -0.51 -6.81
C ARG A 74 3.35 -0.25 -5.32
N TYR A 75 4.01 -0.99 -4.44
CA TYR A 75 3.92 -0.74 -2.99
C TYR A 75 4.48 0.64 -2.61
N MET A 76 5.45 1.15 -3.37
CA MET A 76 5.98 2.49 -3.16
C MET A 76 4.96 3.59 -3.45
N ALA A 77 4.24 3.46 -4.57
CA ALA A 77 3.18 4.40 -4.96
C ALA A 77 1.99 4.36 -3.99
N ILE A 78 1.58 3.18 -3.53
CA ILE A 78 0.47 3.04 -2.58
C ILE A 78 0.89 3.59 -1.21
N GLY A 79 2.06 3.20 -0.69
CA GLY A 79 2.56 3.69 0.60
C GLY A 79 2.75 5.21 0.64
N SER A 80 3.22 5.81 -0.45
CA SER A 80 3.34 7.28 -0.53
C SER A 80 1.98 7.98 -0.53
N TYR A 81 1.00 7.42 -1.25
CA TYR A 81 -0.38 7.91 -1.25
C TYR A 81 -1.01 7.83 0.15
N VAL A 82 -0.86 6.70 0.86
CA VAL A 82 -1.37 6.54 2.24
C VAL A 82 -0.75 7.58 3.17
N GLY A 83 0.58 7.73 3.14
CA GLY A 83 1.27 8.72 3.98
C GLY A 83 0.79 10.15 3.72
N PHE A 84 0.60 10.52 2.46
CA PHE A 84 0.05 11.83 2.08
C PHE A 84 -1.41 11.99 2.52
N ALA A 85 -2.25 10.98 2.30
CA ALA A 85 -3.68 11.01 2.64
C ALA A 85 -3.92 11.20 4.15
N VAL A 86 -3.12 10.55 5.00
CA VAL A 86 -3.18 10.69 6.46
C VAL A 86 -2.86 12.12 6.88
N VAL A 87 -1.71 12.67 6.46
CA VAL A 87 -1.31 14.05 6.80
C VAL A 87 -2.28 15.08 6.23
N TRP A 88 -2.75 14.86 5.00
CA TRP A 88 -3.76 15.70 4.36
C TRP A 88 -5.07 15.72 5.13
N SER A 89 -5.54 14.58 5.63
CA SER A 89 -6.81 14.50 6.38
C SER A 89 -6.76 15.29 7.70
N ALA A 90 -5.66 15.20 8.44
CA ALA A 90 -5.45 15.96 9.67
C ALA A 90 -5.36 17.48 9.37
N THR A 91 -4.61 17.85 8.33
CA THR A 91 -4.47 19.25 7.89
C THR A 91 -5.81 19.83 7.41
N TRP A 92 -6.56 19.05 6.65
CA TRP A 92 -7.88 19.43 6.14
C TRP A 92 -8.84 19.71 7.29
N TRP A 93 -8.84 18.88 8.34
CA TRP A 93 -9.66 19.14 9.52
C TRP A 93 -9.30 20.47 10.19
N SER A 94 -8.01 20.71 10.42
CA SER A 94 -7.53 21.94 11.08
C SER A 94 -7.82 23.22 10.30
N MET A 95 -7.86 23.15 8.96
CA MET A 95 -8.01 24.32 8.08
C MET A 95 -9.45 24.54 7.58
N HIS A 96 -10.14 23.47 7.20
CA HIS A 96 -11.36 23.54 6.39
C HIS A 96 -12.58 22.87 7.02
N ALA A 97 -12.45 22.19 8.16
CA ALA A 97 -13.62 21.59 8.81
C ALA A 97 -14.63 22.67 9.23
N SER A 98 -15.91 22.35 9.06
CA SER A 98 -17.04 23.16 9.51
C SER A 98 -17.00 23.40 11.03
N ASN A 99 -16.69 22.33 11.79
CA ASN A 99 -16.56 22.31 13.25
C ASN A 99 -15.14 22.64 13.74
N GLY A 100 -14.20 22.86 12.84
CA GLY A 100 -12.79 23.06 13.17
C GLY A 100 -12.44 24.53 13.48
N PRO A 101 -11.22 24.77 13.98
CA PRO A 101 -10.72 26.10 14.34
C PRO A 101 -10.39 27.00 13.13
N LYS A 102 -10.46 26.47 11.90
CA LYS A 102 -10.19 27.17 10.63
C LYS A 102 -8.86 27.95 10.64
N LEU A 103 -7.81 27.25 11.06
CA LEU A 103 -6.47 27.83 11.15
C LEU A 103 -5.86 28.00 9.75
N SER A 104 -5.07 29.06 9.58
CA SER A 104 -4.19 29.18 8.41
C SER A 104 -3.05 28.16 8.48
N TYR A 105 -2.60 27.68 7.32
CA TYR A 105 -1.47 26.74 7.21
C TYR A 105 -0.21 27.22 7.95
N TRP A 106 0.05 28.53 7.92
CA TRP A 106 1.20 29.11 8.60
C TRP A 106 1.14 28.93 10.12
N HIS A 107 -0.05 29.07 10.73
CA HIS A 107 -0.24 28.83 12.15
C HIS A 107 -0.02 27.35 12.48
N LEU A 108 -0.48 26.44 11.62
CA LEU A 108 -0.31 25.00 11.82
C LEU A 108 1.18 24.59 11.77
N GLN A 109 1.94 25.14 10.81
CA GLN A 109 3.39 24.90 10.70
C GLN A 109 4.20 25.51 11.86
N ASN A 110 3.71 26.58 12.48
CA ASN A 110 4.39 27.28 13.58
C ASN A 110 3.78 26.97 14.95
N HIS A 111 3.10 25.84 15.11
CA HIS A 111 2.38 25.49 16.34
C HIS A 111 3.25 25.55 17.62
N PHE A 112 4.54 25.20 17.56
CA PHE A 112 5.47 25.30 18.69
C PHE A 112 5.63 26.72 19.27
N LYS A 113 5.39 27.77 18.46
CA LYS A 113 5.52 29.18 18.90
C LYS A 113 4.30 29.67 19.66
N CYS A 114 3.17 28.94 19.63
CA CYS A 114 1.93 29.36 20.29
C CYS A 114 2.15 29.59 21.80
N ARG A 115 2.88 28.69 22.47
CA ARG A 115 3.18 28.78 23.90
C ARG A 115 4.10 29.94 24.28
N GLY A 116 4.90 30.44 23.34
CA GLY A 116 5.78 31.60 23.53
C GLY A 116 5.05 32.94 23.46
N GLY A 117 3.81 32.95 22.94
CA GLY A 117 3.03 34.17 22.74
C GLY A 117 3.55 35.05 21.59
N GLY A 118 2.71 35.96 21.11
CA GLY A 118 3.04 36.90 20.04
C GLY A 118 1.78 37.57 19.48
N LYS A 119 1.94 38.69 18.77
CA LYS A 119 0.82 39.43 18.16
C LYS A 119 0.01 38.56 17.18
N ASP A 120 0.69 37.60 16.53
CA ASP A 120 0.05 36.67 15.58
C ASP A 120 -0.84 35.62 16.28
N TRP A 121 -0.68 35.41 17.59
CA TRP A 121 -1.38 34.39 18.38
C TRP A 121 -2.45 34.95 19.33
N GLU A 122 -2.67 36.26 19.30
CA GLU A 122 -3.54 36.96 20.26
C GLU A 122 -5.01 36.52 20.21
N ASN A 123 -5.46 35.97 19.07
CA ASN A 123 -6.84 35.52 18.84
C ASN A 123 -7.02 33.99 18.83
N ILE A 124 -5.98 33.21 19.15
CA ILE A 124 -5.99 31.74 19.04
C ILE A 124 -5.60 31.10 20.36
N ASN A 125 -6.48 30.27 20.92
CA ASN A 125 -6.17 29.46 22.10
C ASN A 125 -5.28 28.27 21.71
N CYS A 126 -4.11 28.14 22.34
CA CYS A 126 -3.16 27.06 22.03
C CYS A 126 -3.67 25.65 22.36
N SER A 127 -4.74 25.51 23.16
CA SER A 127 -5.38 24.22 23.43
C SER A 127 -5.92 23.53 22.17
N VAL A 128 -6.11 24.29 21.09
CA VAL A 128 -6.55 23.77 19.79
C VAL A 128 -5.59 22.74 19.18
N PHE A 129 -4.29 22.82 19.50
CA PHE A 129 -3.30 21.88 19.01
C PHE A 129 -3.26 20.58 19.83
N GLU A 130 -3.93 20.55 20.98
CA GLU A 130 -4.09 19.37 21.83
C GLU A 130 -5.40 18.61 21.52
N ASP A 131 -6.22 19.13 20.60
CA ASP A 131 -7.48 18.49 20.22
C ASP A 131 -7.24 17.11 19.57
N PRO A 132 -8.00 16.07 19.96
CA PRO A 132 -7.83 14.71 19.44
C PRO A 132 -8.40 14.48 18.03
N HIS A 133 -9.14 15.45 17.47
CA HIS A 133 -9.83 15.30 16.19
C HIS A 133 -8.91 15.09 14.97
N PRO A 134 -7.81 15.86 14.76
CA PRO A 134 -6.90 15.64 13.64
C PRO A 134 -6.29 14.23 13.67
N MET A 135 -5.94 13.74 14.87
CA MET A 135 -5.41 12.39 15.05
C MET A 135 -6.45 11.33 14.74
N THR A 136 -7.71 11.57 15.12
CA THR A 136 -8.79 10.62 14.84
C THR A 136 -9.13 10.56 13.35
N MET A 137 -9.08 11.69 12.64
CA MET A 137 -9.22 11.77 11.18
C MET A 137 -8.12 10.97 10.49
N ALA A 138 -6.86 11.21 10.88
CA ALA A 138 -5.70 10.50 10.39
C ALA A 138 -5.81 8.97 10.61
N LEU A 139 -6.17 8.55 11.82
CA LEU A 139 -6.36 7.14 12.16
C LEU A 139 -7.50 6.49 11.35
N SER A 140 -8.63 7.19 11.20
CA SER A 140 -9.78 6.66 10.46
C SER A 140 -9.50 6.54 8.96
N VAL A 141 -8.76 7.49 8.37
CA VAL A 141 -8.26 7.38 6.98
C VAL A 141 -7.31 6.21 6.83
N LEU A 142 -6.38 6.02 7.77
CA LEU A 142 -5.45 4.89 7.73
C LEU A 142 -6.20 3.55 7.77
N VAL A 143 -7.08 3.35 8.76
CA VAL A 143 -7.83 2.09 8.91
C VAL A 143 -8.72 1.84 7.69
N THR A 144 -9.41 2.86 7.18
CA THR A 144 -10.25 2.69 5.99
C THR A 144 -9.44 2.34 4.75
N ILE A 145 -8.29 2.99 4.52
CA ILE A 145 -7.41 2.63 3.40
C ILE A 145 -6.87 1.20 3.55
N GLU A 146 -6.43 0.78 4.74
CA GLU A 146 -5.93 -0.59 4.95
C GLU A 146 -7.02 -1.64 4.66
N MET A 147 -8.29 -1.37 5.01
CA MET A 147 -9.40 -2.27 4.67
C MET A 147 -9.65 -2.34 3.16
N LEU A 148 -9.56 -1.21 2.46
CA LEU A 148 -9.68 -1.18 0.99
C LEU A 148 -8.48 -1.85 0.31
N ASN A 149 -7.28 -1.69 0.87
CA ASN A 149 -6.08 -2.34 0.37
C ASN A 149 -6.06 -3.86 0.63
N ALA A 150 -6.70 -4.32 1.70
CA ALA A 150 -6.94 -5.74 1.92
C ALA A 150 -7.81 -6.34 0.81
N LEU A 151 -8.81 -5.61 0.30
CA LEU A 151 -9.60 -6.02 -0.87
C LEU A 151 -8.73 -6.07 -2.13
N ASN A 152 -7.86 -5.09 -2.34
CA ASN A 152 -6.91 -5.08 -3.45
C ASN A 152 -5.90 -6.23 -3.36
N SER A 153 -5.56 -6.67 -2.15
CA SER A 153 -4.66 -7.79 -1.91
C SER A 153 -5.30 -9.16 -2.16
N LEU A 154 -6.60 -9.22 -2.49
CA LEU A 154 -7.30 -10.46 -2.87
C LEU A 154 -6.68 -11.11 -4.11
N SER A 155 -6.18 -10.29 -5.05
CA SER A 155 -5.43 -10.77 -6.20
C SER A 155 -4.25 -9.86 -6.50
N GLU A 156 -3.11 -10.47 -6.79
CA GLU A 156 -1.92 -9.71 -7.17
C GLU A 156 -2.06 -9.12 -8.58
N ASN A 157 -2.70 -9.85 -9.51
CA ASN A 157 -2.70 -9.54 -10.95
C ASN A 157 -4.11 -9.34 -11.54
N GLN A 158 -5.14 -9.96 -10.97
CA GLN A 158 -6.51 -9.80 -11.47
C GLN A 158 -7.14 -8.51 -10.94
N SER A 159 -7.95 -7.89 -11.79
CA SER A 159 -8.80 -6.76 -11.40
C SER A 159 -9.84 -7.18 -10.37
N LEU A 160 -10.20 -6.26 -9.48
CA LEU A 160 -11.31 -6.46 -8.54
C LEU A 160 -12.65 -6.71 -9.27
N LEU A 161 -12.78 -6.23 -10.50
CA LEU A 161 -13.93 -6.48 -11.37
C LEU A 161 -14.01 -7.94 -11.87
N LYS A 162 -12.86 -8.60 -12.08
CA LYS A 162 -12.82 -10.00 -12.51
C LYS A 162 -12.97 -10.96 -11.34
N MET A 163 -12.34 -10.63 -10.21
CA MET A 163 -12.47 -11.38 -8.96
C MET A 163 -13.16 -10.50 -7.93
N PRO A 164 -14.50 -10.55 -7.85
CA PRO A 164 -15.25 -9.68 -6.97
C PRO A 164 -14.99 -10.03 -5.50
N PRO A 165 -15.11 -9.06 -4.58
CA PRO A 165 -14.73 -9.23 -3.18
C PRO A 165 -15.54 -10.30 -2.44
N TRP A 166 -16.76 -10.60 -2.91
CA TRP A 166 -17.65 -11.61 -2.33
C TRP A 166 -17.18 -13.07 -2.51
N LYS A 167 -16.13 -13.30 -3.31
CA LYS A 167 -15.55 -14.65 -3.49
C LYS A 167 -14.92 -15.18 -2.20
N ASN A 168 -14.29 -14.32 -1.41
CA ASN A 168 -13.82 -14.65 -0.07
C ASN A 168 -14.74 -14.02 0.98
N LYS A 169 -15.74 -14.78 1.43
CA LYS A 169 -16.66 -14.34 2.51
C LYS A 169 -15.92 -14.10 3.83
N TYR A 170 -14.85 -14.86 4.11
CA TYR A 170 -14.05 -14.68 5.32
C TYR A 170 -13.35 -13.32 5.35
N LEU A 171 -12.81 -12.87 4.21
CA LEU A 171 -12.21 -11.53 4.09
C LEU A 171 -13.24 -10.43 4.35
N LEU A 172 -14.46 -10.58 3.81
CA LEU A 172 -15.53 -9.61 4.05
C LEU A 172 -15.93 -9.55 5.53
N TYR A 173 -16.06 -10.70 6.20
CA TYR A 173 -16.32 -10.74 7.64
C TYR A 173 -15.17 -10.14 8.46
N ALA A 174 -13.92 -10.40 8.08
CA ALA A 174 -12.76 -9.82 8.74
C ALA A 174 -12.72 -8.30 8.61
N ILE A 175 -13.00 -7.75 7.41
CA ILE A 175 -13.09 -6.30 7.20
C ILE A 175 -14.23 -5.68 7.99
N ALA A 176 -15.42 -6.31 7.98
CA ALA A 176 -16.56 -5.84 8.76
C ALA A 176 -16.27 -5.84 10.27
N LEU A 177 -15.59 -6.88 10.77
CA LEU A 177 -15.16 -6.97 12.16
C LEU A 177 -14.11 -5.91 12.49
N SER A 178 -13.10 -5.69 11.64
CA SER A 178 -12.09 -4.64 11.82
C SER A 178 -12.71 -3.24 11.84
N MET A 179 -13.66 -2.95 10.95
CA MET A 179 -14.40 -1.68 10.97
C MET A 179 -15.29 -1.54 12.21
N SER A 180 -15.89 -2.64 12.68
CA SER A 180 -16.68 -2.63 13.91
C SER A 180 -15.81 -2.37 15.15
N LEU A 181 -14.61 -2.95 15.21
CA LEU A 181 -13.62 -2.68 16.25
C LEU A 181 -13.13 -1.23 16.19
N HIS A 182 -12.97 -0.66 14.99
CA HIS A 182 -12.65 0.76 14.84
C HIS A 182 -13.77 1.67 15.36
N MET A 183 -15.04 1.35 15.08
CA MET A 183 -16.17 2.08 15.68
C MET A 183 -16.20 1.91 17.21
N MET A 184 -15.90 0.71 17.70
CA MET A 184 -15.85 0.43 19.15
C MET A 184 -14.84 1.33 19.87
N ILE A 185 -13.63 1.52 19.32
CA ILE A 185 -12.63 2.38 19.96
C ILE A 185 -13.03 3.87 19.96
N LEU A 186 -13.85 4.33 19.00
CA LEU A 186 -14.28 5.73 18.89
C LEU A 186 -15.46 6.08 19.80
N TYR A 187 -16.38 5.13 19.99
CA TYR A 187 -17.62 5.39 20.75
C TYR A 187 -17.53 5.01 22.23
N ILE A 188 -16.60 4.14 22.61
CA ILE A 188 -16.42 3.76 24.02
C ILE A 188 -15.43 4.75 24.68
N PRO A 189 -15.86 5.50 25.71
CA PRO A 189 -15.05 6.56 26.31
C PRO A 189 -13.77 6.04 26.99
N MET A 190 -13.74 4.78 27.40
CA MET A 190 -12.55 4.14 27.97
C MET A 190 -11.40 4.06 26.95
N PHE A 191 -11.70 3.83 25.67
CA PHE A 191 -10.67 3.77 24.64
C PHE A 191 -10.27 5.17 24.16
N ASN A 192 -11.21 6.13 24.15
CA ASN A 192 -10.95 7.52 23.77
C ASN A 192 -9.82 8.17 24.58
N THR A 193 -9.76 7.91 25.90
CA THR A 193 -8.71 8.46 26.77
C THR A 193 -7.36 7.78 26.54
N VAL A 194 -7.34 6.47 26.29
CA VAL A 194 -6.10 5.70 26.07
C VAL A 194 -5.48 6.04 24.71
N PHE A 195 -6.29 6.14 23.67
CA PHE A 195 -5.84 6.39 22.30
C PHE A 195 -5.81 7.87 21.93
N GLN A 196 -6.28 8.78 22.81
CA GLN A 196 -6.42 10.22 22.54
C GLN A 196 -7.23 10.47 21.25
N ILE A 197 -8.41 9.86 21.18
CA ILE A 197 -9.33 9.91 20.02
C ILE A 197 -10.72 10.37 20.46
N CYS A 198 -11.53 10.82 19.50
CA CYS A 198 -12.87 11.35 19.72
C CYS A 198 -13.87 10.84 18.67
N PRO A 199 -15.18 10.82 18.94
CA PRO A 199 -16.15 10.36 17.96
C PRO A 199 -16.25 11.34 16.77
N LEU A 200 -16.22 10.80 15.55
CA LEU A 200 -16.38 11.58 14.32
C LEU A 200 -17.86 11.83 13.99
N SER A 201 -18.13 13.02 13.46
CA SER A 201 -19.39 13.40 12.83
C SER A 201 -19.56 12.80 11.44
N LEU A 202 -20.79 12.84 10.90
CA LEU A 202 -21.07 12.32 9.56
C LEU A 202 -20.32 13.06 8.45
N GLU A 203 -20.09 14.38 8.59
CA GLU A 203 -19.34 15.17 7.61
C GLU A 203 -17.87 14.74 7.53
N GLU A 204 -17.27 14.49 8.70
CA GLU A 204 -15.91 13.98 8.83
C GLU A 204 -15.80 12.57 8.26
N TRP A 205 -16.76 11.68 8.54
CA TRP A 205 -16.82 10.35 7.94
C TRP A 205 -16.93 10.38 6.41
N LEU A 206 -17.73 11.29 5.86
CA LEU A 206 -17.80 11.46 4.41
C LEU A 206 -16.47 11.94 3.83
N ALA A 207 -15.74 12.81 4.54
CA ALA A 207 -14.39 13.21 4.13
C ALA A 207 -13.41 12.03 4.18
N VAL A 208 -13.45 11.20 5.24
CA VAL A 208 -12.64 9.98 5.36
C VAL A 208 -12.87 9.03 4.17
N ILE A 209 -14.14 8.79 3.80
CA ILE A 209 -14.48 7.94 2.65
C ILE A 209 -13.98 8.55 1.34
N LYS A 210 -14.17 9.86 1.13
CA LYS A 210 -13.71 10.55 -0.09
C LYS A 210 -12.20 10.51 -0.25
N ILE A 211 -11.46 10.65 0.84
CA ILE A 211 -9.98 10.62 0.83
C ILE A 211 -9.48 9.19 0.65
N SER A 212 -10.16 8.16 1.16
CA SER A 212 -9.69 6.77 1.11
C SER A 212 -10.04 6.03 -0.18
N LEU A 213 -11.22 6.28 -0.78
CA LEU A 213 -11.68 5.59 -1.99
C LEU A 213 -10.70 5.58 -3.18
N PRO A 214 -9.96 6.66 -3.48
CA PRO A 214 -9.04 6.67 -4.63
C PRO A 214 -7.91 5.64 -4.53
N VAL A 215 -7.63 5.04 -3.36
CA VAL A 215 -6.64 3.95 -3.25
C VAL A 215 -7.01 2.74 -4.12
N ILE A 216 -8.31 2.43 -4.27
CA ILE A 216 -8.77 1.34 -5.13
C ILE A 216 -8.48 1.67 -6.59
N LEU A 217 -8.77 2.91 -7.00
CA LEU A 217 -8.51 3.36 -8.37
C LEU A 217 -7.01 3.34 -8.68
N LEU A 218 -6.18 3.74 -7.71
CA LEU A 218 -4.73 3.73 -7.82
C LEU A 218 -4.20 2.29 -8.02
N ASP A 219 -4.57 1.34 -7.16
CA ASP A 219 -4.10 -0.05 -7.29
C ASP A 219 -4.66 -0.73 -8.55
N GLU A 220 -5.91 -0.47 -8.92
CA GLU A 220 -6.49 -1.02 -10.15
C GLU A 220 -5.81 -0.46 -11.41
N LEU A 221 -5.44 0.83 -11.41
CA LEU A 221 -4.63 1.44 -12.47
C LEU A 221 -3.24 0.80 -12.54
N LEU A 222 -2.57 0.61 -11.40
CA LEU A 222 -1.25 -0.04 -11.35
C LEU A 222 -1.32 -1.50 -11.84
N LYS A 223 -2.36 -2.24 -11.45
CA LYS A 223 -2.62 -3.60 -11.99
C LYS A 223 -2.90 -3.57 -13.49
N PHE A 224 -3.63 -2.57 -13.98
CA PHE A 224 -3.87 -2.41 -15.41
C PHE A 224 -2.57 -2.15 -16.20
N ILE A 225 -1.70 -1.29 -15.68
CA ILE A 225 -0.39 -1.01 -16.28
C ILE A 225 0.49 -2.28 -16.28
N ALA A 226 0.49 -3.03 -15.16
CA ALA A 226 1.23 -4.29 -15.04
C ALA A 226 0.86 -5.27 -16.16
N ARG A 227 -0.44 -5.54 -16.31
CA ARG A 227 -0.96 -6.48 -17.31
C ARG A 227 -0.68 -6.06 -18.75
N ARG A 228 -0.73 -4.76 -19.05
CA ARG A 228 -0.65 -4.26 -20.42
C ARG A 228 0.77 -4.02 -20.90
N TYR A 229 1.64 -3.53 -20.02
CA TYR A 229 2.99 -3.09 -20.40
C TYR A 229 4.08 -4.05 -19.93
N ILE A 230 3.95 -4.65 -18.74
CA ILE A 230 5.05 -5.41 -18.12
C ILE A 230 4.97 -6.88 -18.47
N ASP A 231 3.79 -7.49 -18.32
CA ASP A 231 3.62 -8.91 -18.67
C ASP A 231 3.80 -9.14 -20.18
N ARG A 232 3.46 -8.15 -21.01
CA ARG A 232 3.74 -8.19 -22.46
C ARG A 232 5.22 -7.96 -22.79
N GLY A 233 5.88 -7.04 -22.07
CA GLY A 233 7.30 -6.76 -22.24
C GLY A 233 8.18 -7.96 -21.86
N LEU A 234 7.91 -8.59 -20.72
CA LEU A 234 8.62 -9.78 -20.25
C LEU A 234 8.43 -10.97 -21.19
N LYS A 235 7.23 -11.14 -21.76
CA LYS A 235 6.95 -12.21 -22.73
C LYS A 235 7.73 -12.00 -24.04
N SER A 236 7.87 -10.75 -24.48
CA SER A 236 8.69 -10.38 -25.65
C SER A 236 10.18 -10.64 -25.43
N ASP A 237 10.69 -10.31 -24.24
CA ASP A 237 12.11 -10.46 -23.91
C ASP A 237 12.50 -11.93 -23.67
N GLN A 238 11.62 -12.72 -23.03
CA GLN A 238 11.80 -14.18 -22.93
C GLN A 238 11.74 -14.88 -24.30
N THR A 239 10.87 -14.46 -25.22
CA THR A 239 10.88 -15.00 -26.59
C THR A 239 12.16 -14.63 -27.34
N PHE A 240 12.71 -13.44 -27.13
CA PHE A 240 13.95 -13.00 -27.78
C PHE A 240 15.17 -13.73 -27.19
N HIS A 241 15.25 -13.88 -25.87
CA HIS A 241 16.31 -14.66 -25.21
C HIS A 241 16.22 -16.15 -25.53
N GLY A 242 15.02 -16.73 -25.59
CA GLY A 242 14.80 -18.12 -26.03
C GLY A 242 15.16 -18.32 -27.50
N MET A 243 14.89 -17.33 -28.36
CA MET A 243 15.30 -17.34 -29.76
C MET A 243 16.83 -17.27 -29.90
N ILE A 244 17.51 -16.41 -29.13
CA ILE A 244 18.98 -16.30 -29.11
C ILE A 244 19.62 -17.56 -28.52
N SER A 245 19.10 -18.14 -27.45
CA SER A 245 19.67 -19.37 -26.86
C SER A 245 19.49 -20.57 -27.80
N SER A 246 18.35 -20.64 -28.53
CA SER A 246 18.11 -21.62 -29.59
C SER A 246 19.07 -21.42 -30.78
N PHE A 247 19.33 -20.17 -31.17
CA PHE A 247 20.26 -19.87 -32.26
C PHE A 247 21.71 -20.21 -31.89
N SER A 248 22.12 -19.89 -30.66
CA SER A 248 23.45 -20.19 -30.13
C SER A 248 23.68 -21.69 -29.98
N THR A 249 22.70 -22.46 -29.49
CA THR A 249 22.78 -23.93 -29.44
C THR A 249 22.75 -24.59 -30.82
N THR A 250 22.05 -24.01 -31.80
CA THR A 250 22.06 -24.50 -33.20
C THR A 250 23.40 -24.24 -33.87
N LEU A 251 24.00 -23.06 -33.67
CA LEU A 251 25.35 -22.72 -34.15
C LEU A 251 26.45 -23.56 -33.49
N LEU A 252 26.32 -23.86 -32.19
CA LEU A 252 27.25 -24.75 -31.49
C LEU A 252 27.15 -26.19 -32.03
N LYS A 253 25.94 -26.69 -32.28
CA LYS A 253 25.73 -28.01 -32.90
C LYS A 253 26.21 -28.07 -34.35
N SER A 254 26.02 -27.02 -35.15
CA SER A 254 26.52 -27.00 -36.54
C SER A 254 28.04 -26.92 -36.61
N ASN A 255 28.69 -26.18 -35.70
CA ASN A 255 30.15 -26.13 -35.63
C ASN A 255 30.75 -27.44 -35.09
N LEU A 256 30.13 -28.09 -34.10
CA LEU A 256 30.55 -29.42 -33.64
C LEU A 256 30.40 -30.49 -34.73
N ALA A 257 29.29 -30.48 -35.49
CA ALA A 257 29.10 -31.39 -36.62
C ALA A 257 30.12 -31.15 -37.77
N SER A 258 30.60 -29.93 -37.94
CA SER A 258 31.65 -29.61 -38.92
C SER A 258 33.04 -30.03 -38.44
N VAL A 259 33.32 -29.99 -37.14
CA VAL A 259 34.60 -30.43 -36.56
C VAL A 259 34.74 -31.96 -36.57
N ASP A 260 33.66 -32.70 -36.25
CA ASP A 260 33.65 -34.18 -36.35
C ASP A 260 33.86 -34.67 -37.80
N LYS A 261 33.39 -33.91 -38.79
CA LYS A 261 33.58 -34.25 -40.21
C LYS A 261 35.01 -34.02 -40.70
N ILE A 262 35.78 -33.17 -40.01
CA ILE A 262 37.18 -32.88 -40.32
C ILE A 262 38.10 -33.88 -39.59
N TYR A 263 37.79 -34.26 -38.34
CA TYR A 263 38.61 -35.18 -37.55
C TYR A 263 38.25 -36.68 -37.69
N GLY A 264 37.07 -37.01 -38.20
CA GLY A 264 36.63 -38.41 -38.39
C GLY A 264 37.27 -39.14 -39.57
N HIS A 265 38.09 -38.46 -40.40
CA HIS A 265 38.66 -39.06 -41.60
C HIS A 265 40.13 -39.55 -41.44
N GLU A 266 40.74 -39.36 -40.27
CA GLU A 266 42.17 -39.61 -40.05
C GLU A 266 42.48 -40.79 -39.09
N THR A 267 41.48 -41.58 -38.71
CA THR A 267 41.64 -42.76 -37.83
C THR A 267 41.37 -44.11 -38.49
N ALA A 268 41.33 -44.18 -39.83
CA ALA A 268 41.08 -45.42 -40.58
C ALA A 268 42.32 -46.03 -41.27
N HIS A 269 43.54 -45.54 -41.02
CA HIS A 269 44.76 -46.02 -41.68
C HIS A 269 45.95 -46.32 -40.74
N ILE A 270 45.66 -46.82 -39.54
CA ILE A 270 46.69 -47.43 -38.68
C ILE A 270 46.16 -48.77 -38.16
N GLU A 271 46.16 -49.78 -39.02
CA GLU A 271 46.35 -51.19 -38.66
C GLU A 271 47.51 -51.74 -39.50
#